data_AF-A0ABD3ES08-F1
#
_entry.id   AF-A0ABD3ES08-F1
#
_cell.length_a   1.000
_cell.length_b   1.000
_cell.length_c   1.000
_cell.angle_alpha   90.00
_cell.angle_beta   90.00
_cell.angle_gamma   90.00
#
_symmetry.space_group_name_H-M   'P 1'
#
loop_
_entity.id
_entity.type
_entity.pdbx_description
1 polymer ?
#
loop_
_entity_poly.entity_id
_entity_poly.type
_entity_poly.pdbx_seq_one_letter_code
_entity_poly.pdbx_strand_id
1 'polypeptide(L)'
;MVAVNVDGELLVVISYDPIPVLPVEGRGLKADPTFKNLLKDATVTHLSPKIGTELSGIQLHELTNEQRDELALLIAHRGVVFFRDQEINVKQQLELGRYYGPLHVHQNLGHPKDHHEVLIVENLVETSEGFLKRQMYDPFNAWHSDVSNERQPPSYTSFKVLTNPPVGGDTLWASAYEAYDRLTPPMREFISGLTAIHTGIVSIVFVNYGQLLYRINLLIVFDSLKLLPLLQRDKLFDVHRWNSSTRLYARTL
;
A
#
# COMPACT_ATOMS: atom_id res chain seq x y z
N MET A 1 -19.65 19.52 3.68
CA MET A 1 -18.83 19.96 4.83
C MET A 1 -17.75 20.86 4.25
N VAL A 2 -17.66 22.11 4.69
CA VAL A 2 -16.69 23.08 4.15
C VAL A 2 -15.49 23.08 5.09
N ALA A 3 -14.30 22.81 4.55
CA ALA A 3 -13.06 22.93 5.31
C ALA A 3 -12.58 24.39 5.22
N VAL A 4 -12.11 24.93 6.34
CA VAL A 4 -11.61 26.31 6.47
C VAL A 4 -10.22 26.21 7.08
N ASN A 5 -9.26 27.01 6.60
CA ASN A 5 -7.92 27.06 7.18
C ASN A 5 -7.95 27.78 8.54
N VAL A 6 -6.80 27.81 9.22
CA VAL A 6 -6.63 28.48 10.52
C VAL A 6 -6.90 29.99 10.48
N ASP A 7 -6.87 30.59 9.29
CA ASP A 7 -7.13 32.01 9.04
C ASP A 7 -8.59 32.29 8.59
N GLY A 8 -9.45 31.26 8.57
CA GLY A 8 -10.86 31.39 8.19
C GLY A 8 -11.12 31.46 6.68
N GLU A 9 -10.11 31.21 5.85
CA GLU A 9 -10.27 31.12 4.40
C GLU A 9 -10.83 29.75 4.00
N LEU A 10 -11.79 29.77 3.08
CA LEU A 10 -12.33 28.57 2.45
C LEU A 10 -11.18 27.80 1.79
N LEU A 11 -10.91 26.61 2.31
CA LEU A 11 -10.04 25.67 1.63
C LEU A 11 -10.72 25.28 0.31
N VAL A 12 -9.99 25.37 -0.81
CA VAL A 12 -10.48 24.88 -2.10
C VAL A 12 -10.77 23.38 -1.95
N VAL A 13 -12.04 23.03 -1.79
CA VAL A 13 -12.47 21.64 -1.71
C VAL A 13 -12.44 21.09 -3.13
N ILE A 14 -11.33 20.44 -3.49
CA ILE A 14 -11.25 19.64 -4.71
C ILE A 14 -12.02 18.34 -4.43
N SER A 15 -13.20 18.22 -5.01
CA SER A 15 -14.01 17.01 -4.95
C SER A 15 -13.71 16.13 -6.15
N TYR A 16 -13.58 14.81 -5.92
CA TYR A 16 -13.41 13.84 -6.99
C TYR A 16 -14.59 12.84 -7.00
N ASP A 17 -15.07 12.50 -8.20
CA ASP A 17 -16.14 11.50 -8.38
C ASP A 17 -15.76 10.14 -7.81
N PRO A 18 -16.69 9.38 -7.19
CA PRO A 18 -16.44 8.03 -6.68
C PRO A 18 -15.67 7.17 -7.68
N ILE A 19 -14.64 6.44 -7.21
CA ILE A 19 -13.86 5.56 -8.09
C ILE A 19 -14.83 4.50 -8.64
N PRO A 20 -15.00 4.39 -9.97
CA PRO A 20 -15.85 3.34 -10.56
C PRO A 20 -15.26 1.97 -10.24
N VAL A 21 -16.07 0.91 -10.33
CA VAL A 21 -15.50 -0.44 -10.27
C VAL A 21 -14.67 -0.66 -11.54
N LEU A 22 -13.37 -0.74 -11.37
CA LEU A 22 -12.41 -0.94 -12.45
C LEU A 22 -12.23 -2.44 -12.72
N PRO A 23 -12.09 -2.86 -13.98
CA PRO A 23 -11.67 -4.22 -14.28
C PRO A 23 -10.26 -4.45 -13.70
N VAL A 24 -10.07 -5.59 -13.04
CA VAL A 24 -8.80 -5.93 -12.39
C VAL A 24 -8.14 -7.03 -13.21
N GLU A 25 -6.88 -6.83 -13.59
CA GLU A 25 -6.04 -7.87 -14.20
C GLU A 25 -4.73 -7.98 -13.41
N GLY A 26 -4.48 -9.13 -12.79
CA GLY A 26 -3.29 -9.34 -11.97
C GLY A 26 -2.04 -9.52 -12.83
N ARG A 27 -1.11 -8.55 -12.81
CA ARG A 27 0.18 -8.64 -13.55
C ARG A 27 0.99 -9.89 -13.20
N GLY A 28 0.95 -10.32 -11.94
CA GLY A 28 1.63 -11.55 -11.51
C GLY A 28 1.14 -12.83 -12.20
N LEU A 29 -0.04 -12.83 -12.83
CA LEU A 29 -0.54 -13.99 -13.58
C LEU A 29 0.12 -14.15 -14.96
N LYS A 30 0.78 -13.11 -15.45
CA LYS A 30 1.54 -13.10 -16.70
C LYS A 30 3.03 -13.45 -16.50
N ALA A 31 3.45 -13.54 -15.25
CA ALA A 31 4.84 -13.79 -14.87
C ALA A 31 5.30 -15.21 -15.24
N ASP A 32 6.59 -15.34 -15.52
CA ASP A 32 7.25 -16.66 -15.48
C ASP A 32 7.44 -17.06 -14.00
N PRO A 33 6.89 -18.20 -13.54
CA PRO A 33 6.95 -18.59 -12.14
C PRO A 33 8.35 -18.99 -11.67
N THR A 34 9.32 -19.12 -12.59
CA THR A 34 10.73 -19.36 -12.26
C THR A 34 11.50 -18.09 -11.94
N PHE A 35 10.89 -16.92 -12.15
CA PHE A 35 11.50 -15.59 -11.97
C PHE A 35 12.80 -15.38 -12.75
N LYS A 36 12.95 -16.08 -13.87
CA LYS A 36 14.20 -16.13 -14.64
C LYS A 36 14.60 -14.78 -15.25
N ASN A 37 13.67 -13.84 -15.43
CA ASN A 37 13.99 -12.54 -16.03
C ASN A 37 14.38 -11.53 -14.94
N LEU A 38 13.65 -11.49 -13.84
CA LEU A 38 13.84 -10.57 -12.72
C LEU A 38 15.07 -10.94 -11.90
N LEU A 39 15.27 -12.24 -11.60
CA LEU A 39 16.34 -12.68 -10.69
C LEU A 39 17.67 -12.95 -11.40
N LYS A 40 17.70 -12.87 -12.73
CA LYS A 40 18.93 -13.13 -13.51
C LYS A 40 20.09 -12.24 -13.08
N ASP A 41 19.80 -10.94 -12.92
CA ASP A 41 20.79 -9.90 -12.66
C ASP A 41 20.65 -9.33 -11.24
N ALA A 42 19.75 -9.88 -10.43
CA ALA A 42 19.50 -9.43 -9.07
C ALA A 42 20.16 -10.33 -8.02
N THR A 43 20.72 -9.72 -6.98
CA THR A 43 21.06 -10.42 -5.74
C THR A 43 19.82 -10.48 -4.85
N VAL A 44 19.51 -11.66 -4.32
CA VAL A 44 18.28 -11.93 -3.57
C VAL A 44 18.60 -12.25 -2.11
N THR A 45 18.01 -11.47 -1.20
CA THR A 45 18.12 -11.71 0.25
C THR A 45 16.74 -11.85 0.88
N HIS A 46 16.39 -13.02 1.40
CA HIS A 46 15.16 -13.18 2.16
C HIS A 46 15.35 -12.65 3.59
N LEU A 47 14.60 -11.59 3.93
CA LEU A 47 14.73 -10.93 5.24
C LEU A 47 14.08 -11.72 6.37
N SER A 48 13.04 -12.49 6.06
CA SER A 48 12.43 -13.44 7.00
C SER A 48 11.94 -14.70 6.27
N PRO A 49 11.63 -15.80 6.99
CA PRO A 49 11.20 -17.04 6.36
C PRO A 49 9.94 -16.91 5.49
N LYS A 50 8.99 -16.04 5.88
CA LYS A 50 7.63 -16.02 5.30
C LYS A 50 7.20 -14.69 4.69
N ILE A 51 7.96 -13.62 4.90
CA ILE A 51 7.67 -12.29 4.37
C ILE A 51 8.98 -11.54 4.11
N GLY A 52 8.98 -10.67 3.10
CA GLY A 52 10.11 -9.79 2.85
C GLY A 52 11.20 -10.45 2.03
N THR A 53 11.54 -9.79 0.93
CA THR A 53 12.71 -10.11 0.10
C THR A 53 13.35 -8.80 -0.32
N GLU A 54 14.65 -8.66 -0.11
CA GLU A 54 15.43 -7.57 -0.69
C GLU A 54 16.03 -8.02 -2.03
N LEU A 55 15.93 -7.15 -3.03
CA LEU A 55 16.58 -7.27 -4.33
C LEU A 55 17.57 -6.12 -4.50
N SER A 56 18.80 -6.45 -4.89
CA SER A 56 19.84 -5.47 -5.23
C SER A 56 20.49 -5.80 -6.57
N GLY A 57 21.19 -4.83 -7.17
CA GLY A 57 21.81 -4.97 -8.50
C GLY A 57 20.90 -4.67 -9.69
N ILE A 58 19.64 -4.28 -9.45
CA ILE A 58 18.67 -3.90 -10.49
C ILE A 58 18.01 -2.56 -10.17
N GLN A 59 17.65 -1.80 -11.21
CA GLN A 59 16.96 -0.52 -11.10
C GLN A 59 15.49 -0.68 -11.53
N LEU A 60 14.56 -0.26 -10.66
CA LEU A 60 13.12 -0.37 -10.90
C LEU A 60 12.66 0.34 -12.18
N HIS A 61 13.30 1.45 -12.53
CA HIS A 61 12.96 2.24 -13.71
C HIS A 61 13.47 1.62 -15.02
N GLU A 62 14.35 0.63 -14.94
CA GLU A 62 14.94 -0.08 -16.10
C GLU A 62 14.28 -1.44 -16.36
N LEU A 63 13.39 -1.90 -15.46
CA LEU A 63 12.76 -3.21 -15.59
C LEU A 63 11.97 -3.34 -16.90
N THR A 64 12.16 -4.46 -17.59
CA THR A 64 11.30 -4.86 -18.72
C THR A 64 9.91 -5.25 -18.23
N ASN A 65 8.96 -5.41 -19.16
CA ASN A 65 7.61 -5.83 -18.80
C ASN A 65 7.58 -7.23 -18.17
N GLU A 66 8.40 -8.16 -18.67
CA GLU A 66 8.53 -9.51 -18.12
C GLU A 66 9.06 -9.48 -16.68
N GLN A 67 10.06 -8.64 -16.43
CA GLN A 67 10.59 -8.43 -15.08
C GLN A 67 9.56 -7.78 -14.16
N ARG A 68 8.76 -6.83 -14.66
CA ARG A 68 7.68 -6.19 -13.89
C ARG A 68 6.57 -7.17 -13.53
N ASP A 69 6.19 -8.06 -14.44
CA ASP A 69 5.21 -9.12 -14.16
C ASP A 69 5.75 -10.10 -13.10
N GLU A 70 7.00 -10.55 -13.24
CA GLU A 70 7.69 -11.38 -12.25
C GLU A 70 7.82 -10.68 -10.89
N LEU A 71 8.02 -9.36 -10.88
CA LEU A 71 8.02 -8.58 -9.65
C LEU A 71 6.64 -8.59 -9.00
N ALA A 72 5.55 -8.41 -9.76
CA ALA A 72 4.21 -8.54 -9.21
C ALA A 72 3.95 -9.92 -8.58
N LEU A 73 4.42 -10.99 -9.23
CA LEU A 73 4.33 -12.35 -8.69
C LEU A 73 5.18 -12.51 -7.41
N LEU A 74 6.41 -11.98 -7.39
CA LEU A 74 7.28 -12.05 -6.23
C LEU A 74 6.67 -11.34 -5.02
N ILE A 75 6.09 -10.15 -5.23
CA ILE A 75 5.41 -9.40 -4.17
C ILE A 75 4.20 -10.20 -3.66
N ALA A 76 3.43 -10.87 -4.53
CA ALA A 76 2.33 -11.74 -4.10
C ALA A 76 2.81 -12.92 -3.23
N HIS A 77 3.97 -13.51 -3.54
CA HIS A 77 4.56 -14.59 -2.73
C HIS A 77 5.18 -14.10 -1.42
N ARG A 78 5.75 -12.90 -1.40
CA ARG A 78 6.62 -12.40 -0.32
C ARG A 78 5.98 -11.30 0.51
N GLY A 79 4.80 -10.81 0.15
CA GLY A 79 4.07 -9.72 0.80
C GLY A 79 4.68 -8.33 0.59
N VAL A 80 6.00 -8.22 0.73
CA VAL A 80 6.77 -6.99 0.50
C VAL A 80 8.13 -7.32 -0.13
N VAL A 81 8.54 -6.50 -1.10
CA VAL A 81 9.86 -6.57 -1.73
C VAL A 81 10.57 -5.23 -1.52
N PHE A 82 11.84 -5.29 -1.12
CA PHE A 82 12.71 -4.17 -0.82
C PHE A 82 13.72 -3.99 -1.94
N PHE A 83 13.97 -2.74 -2.33
CA PHE A 83 15.07 -2.38 -3.23
C PHE A 83 16.01 -1.41 -2.51
N ARG A 84 17.30 -1.48 -2.79
CA ARG A 84 18.33 -0.54 -2.31
C ARG A 84 18.86 0.30 -3.48
N ASP A 85 19.45 1.45 -3.18
CA ASP A 85 20.19 2.25 -4.17
C ASP A 85 19.40 2.59 -5.45
N GLN A 86 18.12 2.95 -5.31
CA GLN A 86 17.23 3.19 -6.45
C GLN A 86 17.30 4.63 -6.97
N GLU A 87 17.79 4.81 -8.20
CA GLU A 87 17.84 6.11 -8.89
C GLU A 87 16.52 6.45 -9.61
N ILE A 88 15.38 6.08 -9.01
CA ILE A 88 14.05 6.30 -9.58
C ILE A 88 13.49 7.66 -9.19
N ASN A 89 13.06 8.48 -10.14
CA ASN A 89 12.38 9.75 -9.87
C ASN A 89 10.84 9.55 -9.77
N VAL A 90 10.12 10.59 -9.33
CA VAL A 90 8.66 10.54 -9.14
C VAL A 90 7.92 10.14 -10.43
N LYS A 91 8.32 10.66 -11.59
CA LYS A 91 7.67 10.33 -12.87
C LYS A 91 7.84 8.86 -13.23
N GLN A 92 9.05 8.33 -13.08
CA GLN A 92 9.34 6.91 -13.31
C GLN A 92 8.62 6.01 -12.30
N GLN A 93 8.47 6.44 -11.04
CA GLN A 93 7.71 5.70 -10.04
C GLN A 93 6.21 5.68 -10.37
N LEU A 94 5.66 6.78 -10.89
CA LEU A 94 4.29 6.84 -11.41
C LEU A 94 4.12 5.93 -12.64
N GLU A 95 5.07 5.92 -13.57
CA GLU A 95 5.06 5.01 -14.73
C GLU A 95 5.08 3.54 -14.31
N LEU A 96 5.91 3.19 -13.32
CA LEU A 96 5.94 1.86 -12.72
C LEU A 96 4.57 1.52 -12.10
N GLY A 97 3.96 2.44 -11.35
CA GLY A 97 2.64 2.24 -10.78
C GLY A 97 1.56 2.02 -11.87
N ARG A 98 1.59 2.80 -12.95
CA ARG A 98 0.67 2.66 -14.10
C ARG A 98 0.76 1.31 -14.79
N TYR A 99 1.93 0.67 -14.73
CA TYR A 99 2.08 -0.69 -15.22
C TYR A 99 1.19 -1.67 -14.45
N TYR A 100 1.14 -1.55 -13.12
CA TYR A 100 0.39 -2.43 -12.22
C TYR A 100 -1.10 -2.12 -12.14
N GLY A 101 -1.51 -0.90 -12.49
CA GLY A 101 -2.92 -0.52 -12.59
C GLY A 101 -3.13 0.98 -12.57
N PRO A 102 -4.39 1.43 -12.56
CA PRO A 102 -4.72 2.84 -12.40
C PRO A 102 -4.15 3.38 -11.08
N LEU A 103 -3.59 4.57 -11.12
CA LEU A 103 -3.02 5.21 -9.95
C LEU A 103 -4.13 5.76 -9.04
N HIS A 104 -4.01 5.48 -7.74
CA HIS A 104 -4.95 5.94 -6.72
C HIS A 104 -4.64 7.39 -6.31
N VAL A 105 -5.68 8.20 -6.10
CA VAL A 105 -5.58 9.53 -5.49
C VAL A 105 -6.12 9.43 -4.07
N HIS A 106 -5.25 9.67 -3.09
CA HIS A 106 -5.58 9.45 -1.69
C HIS A 106 -6.72 10.37 -1.22
N GLN A 107 -7.74 9.79 -0.56
CA GLN A 107 -8.97 10.50 -0.17
C GLN A 107 -8.81 11.57 0.92
N ASN A 108 -7.77 11.45 1.76
CA ASN A 108 -7.69 12.17 3.04
C ASN A 108 -6.41 13.00 3.21
N LEU A 109 -5.45 12.90 2.31
CA LEU A 109 -4.12 13.51 2.48
C LEU A 109 -3.76 14.31 1.24
N GLY A 110 -3.02 15.41 1.44
CA GLY A 110 -2.60 16.30 0.35
C GLY A 110 -1.60 15.64 -0.59
N HIS A 111 -1.48 16.25 -1.77
CA HIS A 111 -0.58 15.83 -2.84
C HIS A 111 0.17 17.05 -3.41
N PRO A 112 1.35 16.87 -4.03
CA PRO A 112 2.00 17.95 -4.76
C PRO A 112 1.09 18.52 -5.86
N LYS A 113 1.26 19.81 -6.18
CA LYS A 113 0.40 20.58 -7.10
C LYS A 113 0.20 19.93 -8.48
N ASP A 114 1.19 19.20 -8.97
CA ASP A 114 1.17 18.58 -10.31
C ASP A 114 1.27 17.05 -10.26
N HIS A 115 1.13 16.44 -9.07
CA HIS A 115 1.28 15.00 -8.86
C HIS A 115 0.19 14.48 -7.92
N HIS A 116 -1.06 14.46 -8.37
CA HIS A 116 -2.21 14.15 -7.52
C HIS A 116 -2.20 12.72 -6.99
N GLU A 117 -1.53 11.81 -7.69
CA GLU A 117 -1.39 10.42 -7.30
C GLU A 117 -0.21 10.16 -6.35
N VAL A 118 0.53 11.22 -5.98
CA VAL A 118 1.66 11.13 -5.05
C VAL A 118 1.23 11.58 -3.67
N LEU A 119 1.39 10.67 -2.70
CA LEU A 119 1.23 10.96 -1.30
C LEU A 119 2.59 11.23 -0.65
N ILE A 120 2.72 12.36 0.06
CA ILE A 120 3.88 12.64 0.92
C ILE A 120 3.57 12.15 2.33
N VAL A 121 4.43 11.27 2.86
CA VAL A 121 4.42 10.85 4.26
C VAL A 121 5.58 11.56 4.95
N GLU A 122 5.26 12.55 5.79
CA GLU A 122 6.25 13.38 6.47
C GLU A 122 5.99 13.40 7.98
N ASN A 123 7.06 13.18 8.74
CA ASN A 123 7.07 13.21 10.21
C ASN A 123 8.22 14.12 10.69
N LEU A 124 8.18 15.40 10.34
CA LEU A 124 9.19 16.37 10.80
C LEU A 124 9.02 16.67 12.29
N VAL A 125 10.14 16.70 13.01
CA VAL A 125 10.19 16.96 14.46
C VAL A 125 10.23 18.46 14.77
N GLU A 126 10.84 19.27 13.90
CA GLU A 126 11.13 20.69 14.17
C GLU A 126 9.91 21.61 14.10
N THR A 127 8.86 21.25 13.37
CA THR A 127 7.60 22.02 13.28
C THR A 127 6.52 21.50 14.23
N SER A 128 6.88 20.59 15.15
CA SER A 128 5.92 19.58 15.63
C SER A 128 5.95 19.31 17.13
N GLU A 129 6.20 20.34 17.96
CA GLU A 129 5.94 20.23 19.42
C GLU A 129 4.49 19.76 19.72
N GLY A 130 3.54 20.10 18.83
CA GLY A 130 2.17 19.59 18.90
C GLY A 130 1.96 18.17 18.32
N PHE A 131 2.85 17.67 17.47
CA PHE A 131 2.72 16.40 16.75
C PHE A 131 3.45 15.25 17.46
N LEU A 132 4.56 15.53 18.13
CA LEU A 132 5.25 14.55 18.99
C LEU A 132 4.37 14.10 20.17
N LYS A 133 3.54 14.99 20.74
CA LYS A 133 2.51 14.60 21.74
C LYS A 133 1.37 13.77 21.13
N ARG A 134 1.13 13.88 19.82
CA ARG A 134 0.10 13.11 19.10
C ARG A 134 0.53 11.67 18.81
N GLN A 135 1.83 11.40 18.64
CA GLN A 135 2.35 10.04 18.39
C GLN A 135 2.01 9.01 19.48
N MET A 136 1.79 9.44 20.73
CA MET A 136 1.38 8.54 21.83
C MET A 136 -0.07 8.01 21.67
N TYR A 137 -0.89 8.61 20.79
CA TYR A 137 -2.28 8.24 20.53
C TYR A 137 -2.57 8.16 19.01
N ASP A 138 -1.54 8.00 18.20
CA ASP A 138 -1.62 8.18 16.75
C ASP A 138 -2.14 6.92 16.04
N PRO A 139 -3.29 6.96 15.35
CA PRO A 139 -3.76 5.85 14.52
C PRO A 139 -2.79 5.49 13.36
N PHE A 140 -1.82 6.34 13.02
CA PHE A 140 -0.78 6.03 12.03
C PHE A 140 0.25 4.99 12.52
N ASN A 141 0.37 4.78 13.84
CA ASN A 141 1.28 3.77 14.43
C ASN A 141 0.58 2.43 14.74
N ALA A 142 -0.63 2.22 14.23
CA ALA A 142 -1.36 0.96 14.37
C ALA A 142 -1.11 0.02 13.17
N TRP A 143 -1.20 -1.29 13.42
CA TRP A 143 -1.23 -2.28 12.35
C TRP A 143 -2.44 -2.06 11.45
N HIS A 144 -2.23 -1.86 10.15
CA HIS A 144 -3.30 -1.62 9.19
C HIS A 144 -2.94 -2.12 7.77
N SER A 145 -3.97 -2.18 6.93
CA SER A 145 -3.86 -2.21 5.46
C SER A 145 -4.30 -0.85 4.92
N ASP A 146 -3.62 -0.36 3.88
CA ASP A 146 -3.91 0.96 3.30
C ASP A 146 -5.32 0.99 2.71
N VAL A 147 -6.08 2.04 3.03
CA VAL A 147 -7.35 2.39 2.36
C VAL A 147 -8.38 1.24 2.31
N SER A 148 -8.36 0.39 3.35
CA SER A 148 -9.24 -0.78 3.46
C SER A 148 -10.75 -0.45 3.49
N ASN A 149 -11.10 0.83 3.59
CA ASN A 149 -12.46 1.37 3.58
C ASN A 149 -12.96 1.78 2.18
N GLU A 150 -12.19 1.57 1.11
CA GLU A 150 -12.61 1.81 -0.28
C GLU A 150 -13.06 0.52 -0.98
N ARG A 151 -14.00 0.63 -1.93
CA ARG A 151 -14.66 -0.55 -2.53
C ARG A 151 -13.67 -1.46 -3.26
N GLN A 152 -12.63 -0.87 -3.84
CA GLN A 152 -11.49 -1.56 -4.42
C GLN A 152 -10.22 -0.96 -3.79
N PRO A 153 -9.75 -1.50 -2.65
CA PRO A 153 -8.52 -1.03 -2.02
C PRO A 153 -7.32 -1.18 -2.96
N PRO A 154 -6.25 -0.38 -2.77
CA PRO A 154 -5.03 -0.49 -3.56
C PRO A 154 -4.44 -1.91 -3.51
N SER A 155 -4.21 -2.51 -4.68
CA SER A 155 -3.53 -3.80 -4.78
C SER A 155 -2.04 -3.67 -4.47
N TYR A 156 -1.43 -2.56 -4.89
CA TYR A 156 -0.03 -2.25 -4.70
C TYR A 156 0.18 -0.86 -4.09
N THR A 157 1.09 -0.76 -3.12
CA THR A 157 1.63 0.53 -2.64
C THR A 157 3.11 0.62 -2.99
N SER A 158 3.54 1.69 -3.67
CA SER A 158 4.97 1.97 -3.92
C SER A 158 5.45 3.06 -2.96
N PHE A 159 6.49 2.78 -2.18
CA PHE A 159 7.03 3.73 -1.21
C PHE A 159 8.51 4.00 -1.46
N LYS A 160 8.90 5.28 -1.56
CA LYS A 160 10.29 5.72 -1.67
C LYS A 160 10.68 6.55 -0.45
N VAL A 161 11.74 6.15 0.24
CA VAL A 161 12.31 6.91 1.36
C VAL A 161 13.15 8.07 0.81
N LEU A 162 12.75 9.31 1.09
CA LEU A 162 13.49 10.52 0.70
C LEU A 162 14.47 10.97 1.78
N THR A 163 14.04 10.92 3.04
CA THR A 163 14.82 11.29 4.22
C THR A 163 14.44 10.36 5.36
N ASN A 164 15.41 9.98 6.20
CA ASN A 164 15.17 9.14 7.37
C ASN A 164 15.99 9.68 8.56
N PRO A 165 15.50 9.57 9.81
CA PRO A 165 16.34 9.87 10.97
C PRO A 165 17.55 8.91 11.03
N PRO A 166 18.63 9.31 11.73
CA PRO A 166 19.83 8.48 11.89
C PRO A 166 19.54 7.17 12.66
N VAL A 167 18.51 7.17 13.52
CA VAL A 167 18.04 5.99 14.26
C VAL A 167 16.51 6.06 14.37
N GLY A 168 15.84 4.90 14.24
CA GLY A 168 14.38 4.80 14.24
C GLY A 168 13.75 5.07 12.88
N GLY A 169 12.41 5.19 12.85
CA GLY A 169 11.64 5.36 11.62
C GLY A 169 11.41 4.04 10.85
N ASP A 170 11.65 2.90 11.49
CA ASP A 170 11.39 1.60 10.89
C ASP A 170 9.90 1.43 10.58
N THR A 171 9.62 0.86 9.42
CA THR A 171 8.28 0.36 9.09
C THR A 171 8.28 -1.14 9.33
N LEU A 172 7.25 -1.65 9.99
CA LEU A 172 7.09 -3.09 10.23
C LEU A 172 5.99 -3.64 9.31
N TRP A 173 6.18 -4.87 8.85
CA TRP A 173 5.21 -5.58 8.01
C TRP A 173 4.84 -6.93 8.61
N ALA A 174 3.59 -7.35 8.42
CA ALA A 174 3.07 -8.65 8.83
C ALA A 174 2.38 -9.34 7.65
N SER A 175 2.51 -10.66 7.56
CA SER A 175 1.88 -11.45 6.50
C SER A 175 0.53 -11.97 6.96
N ALA A 176 -0.55 -11.45 6.37
CA ALA A 176 -1.90 -11.97 6.58
C ALA A 176 -2.04 -13.42 6.05
N TYR A 177 -1.27 -13.79 5.02
CA TYR A 177 -1.22 -15.17 4.51
C TYR A 177 -0.67 -16.13 5.57
N GLU A 178 0.49 -15.82 6.15
CA GLU A 178 1.10 -16.69 7.17
C GLU A 178 0.26 -16.72 8.45
N ALA A 179 -0.34 -15.59 8.84
CA ALA A 179 -1.24 -15.54 9.99
C ALA A 179 -2.44 -16.48 9.79
N TYR A 180 -3.04 -16.48 8.60
CA TYR A 180 -4.15 -17.37 8.24
C TYR A 180 -3.73 -18.84 8.14
N ASP A 181 -2.60 -19.12 7.50
CA ASP A 181 -2.06 -20.48 7.35
C ASP A 181 -1.80 -21.15 8.71
N ARG A 182 -1.46 -20.38 9.75
CA ARG A 182 -1.23 -20.86 11.11
C ARG A 182 -2.49 -21.06 11.95
N LEU A 183 -3.65 -20.63 11.48
CA LEU A 183 -4.90 -20.90 12.19
C LEU A 183 -5.19 -22.40 12.20
N THR A 184 -5.69 -22.88 13.34
CA THR A 184 -6.22 -24.24 13.44
C THR A 184 -7.40 -24.41 12.48
N PRO A 185 -7.68 -25.63 11.98
CA PRO A 185 -8.81 -25.86 11.08
C PRO A 185 -10.15 -25.32 11.62
N PRO A 186 -10.51 -25.49 12.91
CA PRO A 186 -11.74 -24.92 13.45
C PRO A 186 -11.76 -23.39 13.46
N MET A 187 -10.63 -22.74 13.79
CA MET A 187 -10.55 -21.28 13.73
C MET A 187 -10.70 -20.76 12.30
N ARG A 188 -10.07 -21.44 11.35
CA ARG A 188 -10.17 -21.13 9.92
C ARG A 188 -11.61 -21.22 9.44
N GLU A 189 -12.31 -22.29 9.79
CA GLU A 189 -13.74 -22.48 9.48
C GLU A 189 -14.60 -21.37 10.10
N PHE A 190 -14.39 -21.09 11.40
CA PHE A 190 -15.12 -20.04 12.13
C PHE A 190 -14.99 -18.68 11.46
N ILE A 191 -13.77 -18.24 11.16
CA ILE A 191 -13.56 -16.91 10.59
C ILE A 191 -14.02 -16.82 9.13
N SER A 192 -13.99 -17.92 8.36
CA SER A 192 -14.30 -17.92 6.93
C SER A 192 -15.70 -17.41 6.58
N GLY A 193 -16.65 -17.51 7.53
CA GLY A 193 -18.02 -17.02 7.38
C GLY A 193 -18.25 -15.59 7.92
N LEU A 194 -17.26 -14.95 8.54
CA LEU A 194 -17.44 -13.65 9.17
C LEU A 194 -17.37 -12.51 8.15
N THR A 195 -17.84 -11.33 8.57
CA THR A 195 -17.85 -10.08 7.80
C THR A 195 -17.31 -8.96 8.69
N ALA A 196 -16.46 -8.09 8.13
CA ALA A 196 -15.87 -6.94 8.81
C ALA A 196 -16.31 -5.65 8.12
N ILE A 197 -16.62 -4.64 8.93
CA ILE A 197 -16.97 -3.30 8.45
C ILE A 197 -15.72 -2.43 8.52
N HIS A 198 -15.32 -1.86 7.38
CA HIS A 198 -14.20 -0.95 7.28
C HIS A 198 -14.72 0.47 7.05
N THR A 199 -14.23 1.42 7.84
CA THR A 199 -14.67 2.82 7.77
C THR A 199 -13.48 3.77 7.87
N GLY A 200 -13.52 4.84 7.07
CA GLY A 200 -12.54 5.92 7.10
C GLY A 200 -12.88 7.03 8.11
N ILE A 201 -13.97 6.89 8.88
CA ILE A 201 -14.44 7.93 9.82
C ILE A 201 -13.33 8.36 10.78
N VAL A 202 -12.58 7.39 11.32
CA VAL A 202 -11.47 7.68 12.25
C VAL A 202 -10.44 8.57 11.56
N SER A 203 -9.98 8.20 10.36
CA SER A 203 -9.01 8.99 9.58
C SER A 203 -9.53 10.39 9.26
N ILE A 204 -10.81 10.56 8.92
CA ILE A 204 -11.42 11.86 8.60
C ILE A 204 -11.42 12.81 9.81
N VAL A 205 -11.68 12.29 11.01
CA VAL A 205 -11.70 13.10 12.25
C VAL A 205 -10.33 13.72 12.54
N PHE A 206 -9.22 13.06 12.17
CA PHE A 206 -7.87 13.60 12.36
C PHE A 206 -7.46 14.65 11.32
N VAL A 207 -8.01 14.61 10.10
CA VAL A 207 -7.71 15.56 9.02
C VAL A 207 -8.30 16.96 9.29
N ASN A 208 -9.36 17.06 10.10
CA ASN A 208 -10.01 18.33 10.48
C ASN A 208 -9.13 19.31 11.28
N TYR A 209 -7.88 18.97 11.57
CA TYR A 209 -6.90 19.84 12.24
C TYR A 209 -5.88 20.47 11.28
N GLY A 210 -6.30 20.81 10.05
CA GLY A 210 -5.53 21.64 9.11
C GLY A 210 -5.15 21.00 7.77
N GLN A 211 -5.70 19.82 7.44
CA GLN A 211 -5.47 19.19 6.14
C GLN A 211 -6.76 19.13 5.29
N LEU A 212 -6.59 19.15 3.97
CA LEU A 212 -7.67 19.13 2.97
C LEU A 212 -8.34 17.75 2.91
N LEU A 213 -9.68 17.72 2.96
CA LEU A 213 -10.49 16.52 2.76
C LEU A 213 -10.93 16.42 1.30
N TYR A 214 -10.65 15.28 0.64
CA TYR A 214 -10.88 15.13 -0.81
C TYR A 214 -12.05 14.17 -1.16
N ARG A 215 -12.32 13.11 -0.37
CA ARG A 215 -13.46 12.19 -0.57
C ARG A 215 -14.00 11.64 0.76
N ILE A 216 -15.33 11.46 0.89
CA ILE A 216 -15.98 10.84 2.07
C ILE A 216 -16.53 9.46 1.67
N ASN A 217 -15.83 8.38 2.05
CA ASN A 217 -16.36 7.01 1.99
C ASN A 217 -16.74 6.57 3.41
N LEU A 218 -18.04 6.65 3.73
CA LEU A 218 -18.50 6.53 5.12
C LEU A 218 -18.52 5.09 5.63
N LEU A 219 -18.76 4.11 4.76
CA LEU A 219 -18.99 2.73 5.19
C LEU A 219 -18.85 1.75 4.04
N ILE A 220 -17.97 0.74 4.18
CA ILE A 220 -17.96 -0.41 3.29
C ILE A 220 -17.91 -1.68 4.13
N VAL A 221 -18.81 -2.61 3.82
CA VAL A 221 -18.90 -3.92 4.45
C VAL A 221 -18.17 -4.92 3.56
N PHE A 222 -17.13 -5.55 4.10
CA PHE A 222 -16.41 -6.63 3.44
C PHE A 222 -16.75 -7.95 4.12
N ASP A 223 -17.07 -8.98 3.34
CA ASP A 223 -16.99 -10.36 3.86
C ASP A 223 -15.54 -10.58 4.29
N SER A 224 -15.32 -10.79 5.60
CA SER A 224 -14.01 -10.72 6.24
C SER A 224 -13.03 -11.74 5.69
N LEU A 225 -13.55 -12.75 4.97
CA LEU A 225 -12.79 -13.76 4.28
C LEU A 225 -13.23 -14.14 2.87
N LYS A 226 -14.18 -13.44 2.21
CA LYS A 226 -14.18 -13.50 0.73
C LYS A 226 -12.94 -12.84 0.15
N LEU A 227 -12.17 -12.15 0.98
CA LEU A 227 -10.85 -11.65 0.65
C LEU A 227 -9.75 -12.72 0.64
N LEU A 228 -10.02 -13.96 1.07
CA LEU A 228 -9.03 -15.04 1.25
C LEU A 228 -9.35 -16.44 0.67
N PRO A 229 -10.47 -16.78 -0.03
CA PRO A 229 -10.72 -18.15 -0.44
C PRO A 229 -10.37 -18.29 -1.92
N LEU A 230 -9.08 -18.34 -2.24
CA LEU A 230 -8.48 -19.05 -3.39
C LEU A 230 -6.96 -19.24 -3.14
N LEU A 231 -6.60 -19.54 -1.89
CA LEU A 231 -5.26 -19.95 -1.48
C LEU A 231 -4.99 -21.42 -1.86
N GLN A 232 -4.94 -21.71 -3.15
CA GLN A 232 -4.09 -22.79 -3.64
C GLN A 232 -2.88 -22.13 -4.27
N ARG A 233 -1.74 -22.16 -3.56
CA ARG A 233 -0.43 -21.78 -4.12
C ARG A 233 -0.11 -22.49 -5.45
N ASP A 234 -0.83 -23.59 -5.74
CA ASP A 234 -0.61 -24.48 -6.88
C ASP A 234 -1.56 -24.27 -8.06
N LYS A 235 -2.52 -23.33 -7.99
CA LYS A 235 -3.40 -23.01 -9.13
C LYS A 235 -3.55 -21.50 -9.23
N LEU A 236 -2.86 -20.92 -10.22
CA LEU A 236 -2.96 -19.55 -10.73
C LEU A 236 -3.96 -18.67 -9.97
N PHE A 237 -3.40 -17.83 -9.08
CA PHE A 237 -4.10 -16.98 -8.13
C PHE A 237 -5.16 -16.07 -8.78
N ASP A 238 -6.39 -16.18 -8.30
CA ASP A 238 -7.40 -15.13 -8.49
C ASP A 238 -7.16 -14.05 -7.42
N VAL A 239 -6.55 -12.93 -7.83
CA VAL A 239 -6.21 -11.76 -6.99
C VAL A 239 -7.46 -10.92 -6.62
N HIS A 240 -8.65 -11.28 -7.10
CA HIS A 240 -9.76 -10.33 -7.24
C HIS A 240 -10.55 -10.01 -5.97
N ARG A 241 -10.04 -10.37 -4.78
CA ARG A 241 -10.69 -9.99 -3.53
C ARG A 241 -9.74 -9.59 -2.41
N TRP A 242 -8.44 -9.34 -2.60
CA TRP A 242 -7.59 -9.12 -1.42
C TRP A 242 -7.68 -7.69 -0.83
N ASN A 243 -7.80 -7.59 0.50
CA ASN A 243 -7.70 -6.34 1.30
C ASN A 243 -6.52 -6.45 2.27
N SER A 244 -5.37 -6.80 1.71
CA SER A 244 -4.13 -6.28 2.27
C SER A 244 -3.39 -5.58 1.16
N SER A 245 -2.99 -4.34 1.41
CA SER A 245 -2.04 -3.65 0.56
C SER A 245 -0.83 -4.56 0.33
N THR A 246 -0.61 -5.04 -0.90
CA THR A 246 0.63 -5.76 -1.26
C THR A 246 1.66 -4.66 -1.54
N ARG A 247 2.83 -4.64 -0.89
CA ARG A 247 3.65 -3.41 -0.90
C ARG A 247 4.96 -3.59 -1.66
N LEU A 248 5.20 -2.70 -2.62
CA LEU A 248 6.50 -2.47 -3.24
C LEU A 248 7.24 -1.42 -2.42
N TYR A 249 8.33 -1.79 -1.77
CA TYR A 249 9.13 -0.86 -0.98
C TYR A 249 10.47 -0.61 -1.68
N ALA A 250 10.73 0.63 -2.09
CA ALA A 250 12.02 1.04 -2.64
C ALA A 250 12.72 1.92 -1.59
N ARG A 251 13.80 1.40 -0.99
CA ARG A 251 14.66 2.17 -0.10
C ARG A 251 15.80 2.76 -0.94
N THR A 252 16.00 4.06 -0.85
CA THR A 252 17.29 4.67 -1.17
C THR A 252 18.07 4.82 0.12
N LEU A 253 19.20 4.13 0.22
CA LEU A 253 20.30 4.44 1.13
C LEU A 253 21.58 4.02 0.43
#